data_AF-A0A498NY87-F1
#
_entry.id   AF-A0A498NY87-F1
#
_cell.length_a   1.000
_cell.length_b   1.000
_cell.length_c   1.000
_cell.angle_alpha   90.00
_cell.angle_beta   90.00
_cell.angle_gamma   90.00
#
_symmetry.space_group_name_H-M   'P 1'
#
loop_
_entity.id
_entity.type
_entity.pdbx_description
1 polymer ?
#
loop_
_entity_poly.entity_id
_entity_poly.type
_entity_poly.pdbx_seq_one_letter_code
_entity_poly.pdbx_strand_id
1 'polypeptide(L)'
;MYSYREPLQKMGTKGSPVSIGSNYIPICCKNDAVFQYHVTFNPNVESLGMRFGMMKEHRPTTGEVVAFDGSILYLPKRLEEVVHLKAERKTDNQEIDIKIQLTKILPPSSDLCIPFYNVVLRRFVLSMYNNKDSQDDTGQMCL
;
A
#
# COMPACT_ATOMS: atom_id res chain seq x y z
N MET A 1 9.01 18.06 10.02
CA MET A 1 7.66 18.59 10.29
C MET A 1 6.95 18.79 8.96
N TYR A 2 5.90 18.01 8.67
CA TYR A 2 5.04 18.27 7.51
C TYR A 2 4.10 19.43 7.87
N SER A 3 4.18 20.54 7.13
CA SER A 3 3.26 21.67 7.29
C SER A 3 1.95 21.32 6.62
N TYR A 4 0.94 20.97 7.42
CA TYR A 4 -0.43 20.83 6.95
C TYR A 4 -0.93 22.23 6.60
N ARG A 5 -1.02 22.55 5.30
CA ARG A 5 -1.63 23.81 4.84
C ARG A 5 -3.13 23.59 4.82
N GLU A 6 -3.87 24.44 5.53
CA GLU A 6 -5.34 24.41 5.45
C GLU A 6 -5.79 24.56 4.00
N PRO A 7 -6.77 23.78 3.55
CA PRO A 7 -7.27 23.88 2.18
C PRO A 7 -7.80 25.29 1.93
N LEU A 8 -7.35 25.92 0.84
CA LEU A 8 -7.90 27.21 0.42
C LEU A 8 -9.41 27.07 0.19
N GLN A 9 -10.21 27.94 0.80
CA GLN A 9 -11.67 27.95 0.62
C GLN A 9 -12.01 28.43 -0.80
N LYS A 10 -12.32 27.47 -1.67
CA LYS A 10 -12.66 27.70 -3.08
C LYS A 10 -14.16 27.57 -3.37
N MET A 11 -15.00 27.63 -2.33
CA MET A 11 -16.44 27.47 -2.46
C MET A 11 -17.09 28.74 -3.01
N GLY A 12 -17.76 28.62 -4.16
CA GLY A 12 -18.58 29.71 -4.71
C GLY A 12 -19.88 29.93 -3.92
N THR A 13 -20.39 31.15 -3.91
CA THR A 13 -21.56 31.56 -3.09
C THR A 13 -22.81 31.92 -3.90
N LYS A 14 -22.76 31.88 -5.23
CA LYS A 14 -23.88 32.29 -6.11
C LYS A 14 -24.59 31.08 -6.70
N GLY A 15 -25.90 31.22 -6.96
CA GLY A 15 -26.73 30.22 -7.62
C GLY A 15 -27.69 29.49 -6.67
N SER A 16 -28.47 28.56 -7.21
CA SER A 16 -29.34 27.66 -6.45
C SER A 16 -28.66 26.29 -6.26
N PRO A 17 -28.79 25.63 -5.09
CA PRO A 17 -28.29 24.28 -4.88
C PRO A 17 -28.92 23.29 -5.85
N VAL A 18 -28.11 22.40 -6.44
CA VAL A 18 -28.55 21.31 -7.31
C VAL A 18 -27.92 20.02 -6.83
N SER A 19 -28.69 18.93 -6.79
CA SER A 19 -28.17 17.61 -6.47
C SER A 19 -27.39 17.06 -7.66
N ILE A 20 -26.13 16.70 -7.44
CA ILE A 20 -25.25 16.12 -8.45
C ILE A 20 -24.81 14.72 -8.03
N GLY A 21 -24.78 13.80 -8.98
CA GLY A 21 -24.09 12.52 -8.83
C GLY A 21 -22.62 12.67 -9.20
N SER A 22 -21.75 11.87 -8.58
CA SER A 22 -20.35 11.79 -8.98
C SER A 22 -19.84 10.37 -8.90
N ASN A 23 -18.78 10.07 -9.66
CA ASN A 23 -18.14 8.76 -9.71
C ASN A 23 -17.02 8.59 -8.67
N TYR A 24 -17.04 9.40 -7.61
CA TYR A 24 -16.11 9.25 -6.50
C TYR A 24 -16.62 8.21 -5.50
N ILE A 25 -15.76 7.25 -5.18
CA ILE A 25 -15.99 6.29 -4.10
C ILE A 25 -15.19 6.78 -2.89
N PRO A 26 -15.83 7.09 -1.75
CA PRO A 26 -15.10 7.49 -0.56
C PRO A 26 -14.30 6.30 -0.02
N ILE A 27 -13.00 6.52 0.20
CA ILE A 27 -12.11 5.55 0.83
C ILE A 27 -12.02 5.88 2.31
N CYS A 28 -12.44 4.94 3.16
CA CYS A 28 -12.33 5.06 4.61
C CYS A 28 -11.21 4.15 5.10
N CYS A 29 -10.20 4.74 5.74
CA CYS A 29 -9.12 4.00 6.38
C CYS A 29 -9.50 3.71 7.82
N LYS A 30 -9.47 2.44 8.23
CA LYS A 30 -9.65 2.06 9.64
C LYS A 30 -8.38 2.26 10.47
N ASN A 31 -7.22 2.26 9.82
CA ASN A 31 -5.92 2.41 10.46
C ASN A 31 -5.52 3.88 10.56
N ASP A 32 -4.95 4.27 11.69
CA ASP A 32 -4.49 5.66 11.94
C ASP A 32 -3.27 6.05 11.10
N ALA A 33 -2.51 5.07 10.61
CA ALA A 33 -1.33 5.29 9.79
C ALA A 33 -1.01 4.08 8.93
N VAL A 34 -0.27 4.34 7.86
CA VAL A 34 0.41 3.35 7.03
C VAL A 34 1.91 3.47 7.24
N PHE A 35 2.59 2.35 7.45
CA PHE A 35 4.02 2.32 7.72
C PHE A 35 4.77 1.96 6.43
N GLN A 36 5.66 2.84 6.01
CA GLN A 36 6.49 2.67 4.83
C GLN A 36 7.87 2.15 5.23
N TYR A 37 8.26 1.01 4.65
CA TYR A 37 9.57 0.39 4.84
C TYR A 37 10.34 0.33 3.52
N HIS A 38 11.65 0.50 3.61
CA HIS A 38 12.57 0.23 2.53
C HIS A 38 13.08 -1.20 2.66
N VAL A 39 13.03 -1.95 1.56
CA VAL A 39 13.44 -3.36 1.48
C VAL A 39 14.71 -3.45 0.64
N THR A 40 15.78 -3.98 1.23
CA THR A 40 17.03 -4.28 0.52
C THR A 40 17.30 -5.76 0.52
N PHE A 41 17.76 -6.28 -0.62
CA PHE A 41 18.15 -7.66 -0.82
C PHE A 41 19.67 -7.73 -0.98
N ASN A 42 20.33 -8.58 -0.21
CA ASN A 42 21.76 -8.81 -0.31
C ASN A 42 22.04 -10.32 -0.32
N PRO A 43 22.63 -10.88 -1.38
CA PRO A 43 22.99 -10.27 -2.67
C PRO A 43 21.80 -9.65 -3.43
N ASN A 44 22.10 -8.67 -4.30
CA ASN A 44 21.06 -7.99 -5.08
C ASN A 44 20.28 -8.99 -5.94
N VAL A 45 18.96 -8.83 -5.97
CA VAL A 45 18.03 -9.61 -6.79
C VAL A 45 17.44 -8.66 -7.81
N GLU A 46 17.73 -8.80 -9.10
CA GLU A 46 17.24 -7.86 -10.12
C GLU A 46 15.80 -8.17 -10.56
N SER A 47 15.42 -9.46 -10.53
CA SER A 47 14.08 -9.90 -10.92
C SER A 47 13.04 -9.46 -9.88
N LEU A 48 12.14 -8.55 -10.29
CA LEU A 48 11.00 -8.14 -9.48
C LEU A 48 10.16 -9.35 -9.03
N GLY A 49 9.86 -10.27 -9.95
CA GLY A 49 9.09 -11.49 -9.63
C GLY A 49 9.72 -12.34 -8.52
N MET A 50 11.06 -12.44 -8.50
CA MET A 50 11.77 -13.14 -7.43
C MET A 50 11.69 -12.38 -6.10
N ARG A 51 11.82 -11.06 -6.10
CA ARG A 51 11.64 -10.24 -4.89
C ARG A 51 10.24 -10.44 -4.29
N PHE A 52 9.19 -10.41 -5.13
CA PHE A 52 7.82 -10.70 -4.70
C PHE A 52 7.68 -12.11 -4.13
N GLY A 53 8.29 -13.11 -4.77
CA GLY A 53 8.31 -14.49 -4.29
C GLY A 53 8.94 -14.63 -2.90
N MET A 54 10.13 -14.08 -2.71
CA MET A 54 10.87 -14.13 -1.44
C MET A 54 10.12 -13.39 -0.31
N MET A 55 9.50 -12.25 -0.61
CA MET A 55 8.68 -11.53 0.37
C MET A 55 7.41 -12.31 0.74
N LYS A 56 6.82 -13.04 -0.22
CA LYS A 56 5.62 -13.87 0.01
C LYS A 56 5.92 -15.07 0.92
N GLU A 57 7.12 -15.63 0.88
CA GLU A 57 7.55 -16.70 1.80
C GLU A 57 7.56 -16.22 3.27
N HIS A 58 7.76 -14.91 3.48
CA HIS A 58 7.78 -14.27 4.79
C HIS A 58 6.45 -13.66 5.23
N ARG A 59 5.32 -14.11 4.63
CA ARG A 59 3.96 -13.69 5.01
C ARG A 59 3.66 -13.76 6.52
N PRO A 60 4.18 -14.73 7.31
CA PRO A 60 3.94 -14.74 8.76
C PRO A 60 4.44 -13.49 9.49
N THR A 61 5.54 -12.89 9.01
CA THR A 61 6.15 -11.69 9.62
C THR A 61 5.55 -10.40 9.07
N THR A 62 5.38 -10.33 7.75
CA THR A 62 4.93 -9.12 7.05
C THR A 62 3.41 -9.02 6.93
N GLY A 63 2.68 -10.07 7.31
CA GLY A 63 1.25 -10.19 7.06
C GLY A 63 0.96 -10.49 5.58
N GLU A 64 -0.30 -10.36 5.18
CA GLU A 64 -0.62 -10.42 3.75
C GLU A 64 -0.02 -9.22 3.04
N VAL A 65 1.08 -9.44 2.31
CA VAL A 65 1.80 -8.41 1.56
C VAL A 65 0.95 -7.99 0.37
N VAL A 66 0.07 -7.01 0.60
CA VAL A 66 -0.79 -6.44 -0.43
C VAL A 66 -0.09 -5.28 -1.16
N ALA A 67 0.80 -4.55 -0.48
CA ALA A 67 1.38 -3.32 -0.98
C ALA A 67 2.93 -3.32 -0.96
N PHE A 68 3.53 -4.07 -1.90
CA PHE A 68 4.97 -4.05 -2.17
C PHE A 68 5.19 -3.74 -3.65
N ASP A 69 6.20 -2.92 -3.97
CA ASP A 69 6.52 -2.53 -5.36
C ASP A 69 7.87 -3.06 -5.87
N GLY A 70 8.60 -3.82 -5.04
CA GLY A 70 9.94 -4.32 -5.35
C GLY A 70 11.05 -3.70 -4.50
N SER A 71 10.82 -2.53 -3.90
CA SER A 71 11.79 -1.85 -3.03
C SER A 71 11.14 -1.21 -1.80
N ILE A 72 9.87 -0.80 -1.90
CA ILE A 72 9.10 -0.19 -0.82
C ILE A 72 7.95 -1.11 -0.44
N LEU A 73 7.86 -1.38 0.86
CA LEU A 73 6.79 -2.15 1.48
C LEU A 73 5.92 -1.23 2.33
N TYR A 74 4.62 -1.28 2.13
CA TYR A 74 3.64 -0.60 2.97
C TYR A 74 2.88 -1.61 3.83
N LEU A 75 2.82 -1.36 5.14
CA LEU A 75 2.09 -2.19 6.08
C LEU A 75 1.09 -1.37 6.90
N PRO A 76 -0.10 -1.92 7.19
CA PRO A 76 -1.05 -1.30 8.11
C PRO A 76 -0.61 -1.43 9.57
N LYS A 77 0.22 -2.45 9.88
CA LYS A 77 0.76 -2.69 11.22
C LYS A 77 2.24 -2.30 11.30
N ARG A 78 2.62 -1.68 12.41
CA ARG A 78 4.02 -1.36 12.69
C ARG A 78 4.82 -2.63 13.02
N LEU A 79 5.95 -2.81 12.35
CA LEU A 79 7.01 -3.75 12.68
C LEU A 79 8.10 -3.04 13.50
N GLU A 80 9.10 -3.79 13.92
CA GLU A 80 10.34 -3.22 14.45
C GLU A 80 11.00 -2.28 13.43
N GLU A 81 11.85 -1.38 13.91
CA GLU A 81 12.48 -0.36 13.08
C GLU A 81 13.36 -0.95 11.99
N VAL A 82 14.01 -2.08 12.29
CA VAL A 82 14.76 -2.89 11.33
C VAL A 82 14.42 -4.36 11.57
N VAL A 83 13.98 -5.04 10.52
CA VAL A 83 13.73 -6.49 10.52
C VAL A 83 14.65 -7.14 9.51
N HIS A 84 15.32 -8.21 9.94
CA HIS A 84 16.17 -9.04 9.09
C HIS A 84 15.49 -10.38 8.82
N LEU A 85 15.37 -10.73 7.55
CA LEU A 85 14.79 -11.98 7.07
C LEU A 85 15.80 -12.67 6.16
N LYS A 86 15.68 -14.00 6.06
CA LYS A 86 16.53 -14.82 5.20
C LYS A 86 15.67 -15.58 4.22
N ALA A 87 15.95 -15.43 2.93
CA ALA A 87 15.28 -16.18 1.88
C ALA A 87 16.31 -16.98 1.09
N GLU A 88 15.87 -18.09 0.50
CA GLU A 88 16.72 -18.87 -0.39
C GLU A 88 16.32 -18.59 -1.85
N ARG A 89 17.32 -18.30 -2.68
CA ARG A 89 17.11 -18.10 -4.10
C ARG A 89 17.02 -19.46 -4.81
N LYS A 90 15.82 -19.82 -5.29
CA LYS A 90 15.54 -21.12 -5.91
C LYS A 90 16.33 -21.45 -7.19
N THR A 91 17.02 -20.50 -7.80
CA THR A 91 17.79 -20.71 -9.03
C THR A 91 19.18 -21.31 -8.77
N ASP A 92 19.80 -20.93 -7.66
CA ASP A 92 21.20 -21.25 -7.31
C ASP A 92 21.35 -21.70 -5.84
N ASN A 93 20.24 -21.79 -5.10
CA ASN A 93 20.16 -22.08 -3.67
C ASN A 93 21.01 -21.11 -2.81
N GLN A 94 21.23 -19.89 -3.30
CA GLN A 94 21.97 -18.88 -2.55
C GLN A 94 21.09 -18.25 -1.46
N GLU A 95 21.63 -18.12 -0.25
CA GLU A 95 20.99 -17.39 0.84
C GLU A 95 21.01 -15.88 0.54
N ILE A 96 19.85 -15.24 0.64
CA ILE A 96 19.62 -13.81 0.45
C ILE A 96 19.17 -13.22 1.78
N ASP A 97 19.93 -12.25 2.29
CA ASP A 97 19.54 -11.39 3.40
C ASP A 97 18.60 -10.30 2.92
N ILE A 98 17.40 -10.27 3.50
CA ILE A 98 16.39 -9.25 3.24
C ILE A 98 16.31 -8.36 4.48
N LYS A 99 16.61 -7.08 4.30
CA LYS A 99 16.49 -6.09 5.37
C LYS A 99 15.31 -5.18 5.08
N ILE A 100 14.37 -5.13 6.02
CA ILE A 100 13.18 -4.27 5.99
C ILE A 100 13.40 -3.16 7.03
N GLN A 101 13.47 -1.91 6.59
CA GLN A 101 13.77 -0.78 7.46
C GLN A 101 12.68 0.28 7.39
N LEU A 102 12.12 0.66 8.55
CA LEU A 102 11.11 1.71 8.64
C LEU A 102 11.71 3.02 8.13
N THR A 103 11.02 3.64 7.18
CA THR A 103 11.46 4.91 6.57
C THR A 103 10.51 6.04 6.92
N LYS A 104 9.20 5.80 6.87
CA LYS A 104 8.18 6.84 7.14
C LYS A 104 6.94 6.25 7.80
N ILE A 105 6.28 7.07 8.61
CA ILE A 105 4.93 6.83 9.11
C ILE A 105 4.03 7.82 8.38
N LEU A 106 3.06 7.30 7.63
CA LEU A 106 2.22 8.09 6.75
C LEU A 106 0.79 8.15 7.31
N PRO A 107 0.27 9.33 7.69
CA PRO A 107 -1.13 9.46 8.08
C PRO A 107 -2.03 9.36 6.84
N PRO A 108 -3.26 8.81 6.94
CA PRO A 108 -4.16 8.63 5.80
C PRO A 108 -4.47 9.91 5.02
N SER A 109 -4.41 11.07 5.69
CA SER A 109 -4.65 12.40 5.14
C SER A 109 -3.47 13.02 4.39
N SER A 110 -2.30 12.37 4.40
CA SER A 110 -1.11 12.87 3.72
C SER A 110 -1.09 12.47 2.24
N ASP A 111 -0.72 13.41 1.36
CA ASP A 111 -0.52 13.16 -0.07
C ASP A 111 0.54 12.08 -0.34
N LEU A 112 1.42 11.82 0.62
CA LEU A 112 2.42 10.75 0.53
C LEU A 112 1.82 9.35 0.63
N CYS A 113 0.55 9.22 1.01
CA CYS A 113 -0.20 7.95 0.94
C CYS A 113 -0.73 7.65 -0.46
N ILE A 114 -0.69 8.59 -1.41
CA ILE A 114 -1.19 8.36 -2.78
C ILE A 114 -0.51 7.15 -3.46
N PRO A 115 0.83 6.98 -3.41
CA PRO A 115 1.49 5.81 -3.98
C PRO A 115 1.03 4.50 -3.33
N PHE A 116 0.80 4.50 -2.01
CA PHE A 116 0.24 3.34 -1.29
C PHE A 116 -1.16 2.98 -1.82
N TYR A 117 -2.07 3.96 -1.89
CA TYR A 117 -3.41 3.73 -2.44
C TYR A 117 -3.36 3.22 -3.87
N ASN A 118 -2.45 3.73 -4.71
CA ASN A 118 -2.29 3.25 -6.07
C ASN A 118 -1.88 1.77 -6.13
N VAL A 119 -0.96 1.32 -5.27
CA VAL A 119 -0.55 -0.10 -5.24
C VAL A 119 -1.71 -0.99 -4.82
N VAL A 120 -2.46 -0.58 -3.79
CA VAL A 120 -3.60 -1.33 -3.27
C VAL A 120 -4.76 -1.37 -4.28
N LEU A 121 -5.18 -0.21 -4.79
CA LEU A 121 -6.30 -0.08 -5.71
C LEU A 121 -6.05 -0.76 -7.05
N ARG A 122 -4.81 -0.76 -7.57
CA ARG A 122 -4.49 -1.50 -8.80
C ARG A 122 -4.81 -2.98 -8.66
N ARG A 123 -4.52 -3.59 -7.51
CA ARG A 123 -4.83 -5.00 -7.25
C ARG A 123 -6.33 -5.25 -7.19
N PHE A 124 -7.09 -4.36 -6.54
CA PHE A 124 -8.55 -4.46 -6.47
C PHE A 124 -9.23 -4.25 -7.83
N VAL A 125 -8.87 -3.20 -8.56
CA VAL A 125 -9.44 -2.92 -9.89
C VAL A 125 -9.19 -4.09 -10.84
N LEU A 126 -7.97 -4.66 -10.83
CA LEU A 126 -7.67 -5.86 -11.58
C LEU A 126 -8.48 -7.08 -11.11
N SER A 127 -8.72 -7.22 -9.80
CA SER A 127 -9.54 -8.31 -9.27
C SER A 127 -11.02 -8.19 -9.64
N MET A 128 -11.58 -6.98 -9.59
CA MET A 128 -12.96 -6.67 -9.96
C MET A 128 -13.20 -6.89 -11.46
N TYR A 129 -12.24 -6.53 -12.32
CA TYR A 129 -12.38 -6.76 -13.77
C TYR A 129 -12.36 -8.26 -14.14
N ASN A 130 -11.71 -9.09 -13.31
CA ASN A 130 -11.59 -10.53 -13.51
C ASN A 130 -12.65 -11.36 -12.75
N ASN A 131 -13.40 -10.78 -11.81
CA ASN A 131 -14.50 -11.42 -11.07
C ASN A 131 -15.81 -10.70 -11.37
N LYS A 132 -16.38 -10.92 -12.57
CA LYS A 132 -17.70 -10.39 -12.93
C LYS A 132 -18.89 -11.15 -12.34
N ASP A 133 -18.66 -12.13 -11.48
CA ASP A 133 -19.70 -12.91 -10.83
C ASP A 133 -19.49 -12.90 -9.31
N SER A 134 -19.94 -11.84 -8.62
CA SER A 134 -20.38 -11.81 -7.21
C SER A 134 -20.39 -10.36 -6.73
N GLN A 135 -21.59 -9.80 -6.61
CA GLN A 135 -21.86 -8.45 -6.14
C GLN A 135 -22.32 -8.55 -4.68
N ASP A 136 -21.73 -7.77 -3.78
CA ASP A 136 -22.19 -7.63 -2.39
C ASP A 136 -22.54 -6.17 -2.09
N ASP A 137 -23.75 -5.96 -1.56
CA ASP A 137 -24.50 -4.70 -1.49
C ASP A 137 -24.12 -3.79 -0.30
N THR A 138 -22.86 -3.39 -0.19
CA THR A 138 -22.49 -2.38 0.81
C THR A 138 -21.76 -1.15 0.31
N GLY A 139 -21.35 -1.09 -0.97
CA GLY A 139 -20.83 0.12 -1.61
C GLY A 139 -19.66 0.81 -0.92
N GLN A 140 -19.07 0.20 0.12
CA GLN A 140 -18.09 0.80 1.00
C GLN A 140 -16.82 -0.05 0.99
N MET A 141 -15.78 0.49 0.35
CA MET A 141 -14.46 -0.14 0.29
C MET A 141 -13.65 0.30 1.51
N CYS A 142 -13.53 -0.58 2.50
CA CYS A 142 -12.62 -0.38 3.63
C CYS A 142 -11.23 -0.91 3.26
N LEU A 143 -10.20 -0.07 3.42
CA LEU A 143 -8.79 -0.47 3.31
C LEU A 143 -8.16 -0.62 4.71
#